data_AF-A0A7C1TYD5-F1
#
_entry.id   AF-A0A7C1TYD5-F1
#
_cell.length_a   1.000
_cell.length_b   1.000
_cell.length_c   1.000
_cell.angle_alpha   90.00
_cell.angle_beta   90.00
_cell.angle_gamma   90.00
#
_symmetry.space_group_name_H-M   'P 1'
#
loop_
_entity.id
_entity.type
_entity.pdbx_description
1 polymer ?
#
loop_
_entity_poly.entity_id
_entity_poly.type
_entity_poly.pdbx_seq_one_letter_code
_entity_poly.pdbx_strand_id
1 'polypeptide(L)'
;MSHIELISPLADSPYDSELVLAACHQQQVMAGPGEALTGRPVTALIDTGSDMLKLRTEYQLPASAARRFVEQAIKRERLLGVHHPHKTWFLWTPAGGDDTVVIGNIMPRLLSLNKHDELSERYSPSSQIGFMAEMLDDYLAVLVKDELSLDLCLSNFGVDADDHLFYLDDDFYPGSSLTMLSDALGTWVRALDWLDETLATALGKVLSQSLRQHFSDTHVITVVAEGLRGVFIPPQRQVVAKALIQALYGDQTFSYQAPKPKSNGSVVALIGDIHGNAPALECALEYLAGRGIDHGIMLGDVVGYGPHPQQCVEMVQALQGWSMVRGNHDHAVACGEIRGGITSLASWSLDWTIAQLSDDERQWLAQLPVYQQGDQWLAVHGSPLDKTFFNGYVYQMSYVENLDELSERQMPLCFHGHSHIQKTWRRDADGDAGDSSRRQRLAEAAHVLVCPGSIGQPRGGETGVELAIIDLASRELEYQRLPYDMEATLADMEKHRFPTEMAERLRRGQ
;
A
#
# COMPACT_ATOMS: atom_id res chain seq x y z
N MET A 1 -30.24 17.12 -42.25
CA MET A 1 -30.24 18.07 -41.12
C MET A 1 -29.42 17.46 -40.00
N SER A 2 -28.74 18.25 -39.19
CA SER A 2 -28.10 17.70 -37.99
C SER A 2 -29.16 17.16 -37.03
N HIS A 3 -28.83 16.09 -36.30
CA HIS A 3 -29.76 15.41 -35.40
C HIS A 3 -29.07 14.99 -34.11
N ILE A 4 -29.77 15.11 -32.98
CA ILE A 4 -29.35 14.63 -31.66
C ILE A 4 -30.25 13.48 -31.23
N GLU A 5 -29.61 12.34 -30.97
CA GLU A 5 -30.24 11.20 -30.32
C GLU A 5 -29.79 11.13 -28.86
N LEU A 6 -30.69 11.40 -27.91
CA LEU A 6 -30.40 11.23 -26.48
C LEU A 6 -30.41 9.75 -26.12
N ILE A 7 -29.36 9.29 -25.43
CA ILE A 7 -29.27 7.91 -24.96
C ILE A 7 -29.43 7.90 -23.44
N SER A 8 -30.59 7.37 -23.02
CA SER A 8 -30.98 7.11 -21.63
C SER A 8 -30.70 8.27 -20.66
N PRO A 9 -31.45 9.38 -20.74
CA PRO A 9 -31.50 10.31 -19.63
C PRO A 9 -31.88 9.55 -18.35
N LEU A 10 -31.28 9.93 -17.20
CA LEU A 10 -31.94 9.66 -15.92
C LEU A 10 -33.35 10.28 -16.01
N ALA A 11 -34.36 9.65 -15.39
CA ALA A 11 -35.78 9.93 -15.66
C ALA A 11 -36.19 11.41 -15.51
N ASP A 12 -35.35 12.21 -14.84
CA ASP A 12 -35.52 13.64 -14.55
C ASP A 12 -34.45 14.55 -15.19
N SER A 13 -33.74 14.10 -16.24
CA SER A 13 -32.76 14.95 -16.92
C SER A 13 -33.40 16.21 -17.52
N PRO A 14 -32.84 17.41 -17.31
CA PRO A 14 -33.37 18.66 -17.85
C PRO A 14 -33.05 18.87 -19.35
N TYR A 15 -32.31 17.94 -19.98
CA TYR A 15 -31.81 18.11 -21.34
C TYR A 15 -32.70 17.43 -22.37
N ASP A 16 -33.14 18.19 -23.37
CA ASP A 16 -33.81 17.69 -24.58
C ASP A 16 -32.91 17.80 -25.83
N SER A 17 -33.32 17.14 -26.92
CA SER A 17 -32.54 17.12 -28.16
C SER A 17 -32.35 18.50 -28.79
N GLU A 18 -33.27 19.44 -28.61
CA GLU A 18 -33.17 20.80 -29.19
C GLU A 18 -32.13 21.63 -28.45
N LEU A 19 -32.15 21.59 -27.11
CA LEU A 19 -31.19 22.27 -26.25
C LEU A 19 -29.77 21.76 -26.51
N VAL A 20 -29.58 20.43 -26.54
CA VAL A 20 -28.27 19.83 -26.81
C VAL A 20 -27.77 20.20 -28.20
N LEU A 21 -28.65 20.18 -29.23
CA LEU A 21 -28.25 20.56 -30.58
C LEU A 21 -27.80 22.02 -30.65
N ALA A 22 -28.53 22.93 -29.99
CA ALA A 22 -28.16 24.33 -29.90
C ALA A 22 -26.80 24.52 -29.22
N ALA A 23 -26.53 23.77 -28.14
CA ALA A 23 -25.27 23.80 -27.43
C ALA A 23 -24.09 23.26 -28.26
N CYS A 24 -24.29 22.18 -29.05
CA CYS A 24 -23.26 21.67 -29.96
C CYS A 24 -22.78 22.68 -31.02
N HIS A 25 -23.58 23.72 -31.32
CA HIS A 25 -23.23 24.78 -32.26
C HIS A 25 -22.49 25.97 -31.62
N GLN A 26 -22.32 25.98 -30.29
CA GLN A 26 -21.54 27.01 -29.61
C GLN A 26 -20.02 26.82 -29.80
N GLN A 27 -19.26 27.85 -29.45
CA GLN A 27 -17.82 27.84 -29.64
C GLN A 27 -17.15 26.87 -28.66
N GLN A 28 -16.26 26.03 -29.19
CA GLN A 28 -15.43 25.16 -28.36
C GLN A 28 -14.46 25.98 -27.52
N VAL A 29 -14.27 25.55 -26.29
CA VAL A 29 -13.32 26.14 -25.36
C VAL A 29 -12.02 25.36 -25.44
N MET A 30 -10.89 26.07 -25.37
CA MET A 30 -9.59 25.43 -25.30
C MET A 30 -9.46 24.67 -23.98
N ALA A 31 -9.03 23.42 -24.07
CA ALA A 31 -8.75 22.56 -22.93
C ALA A 31 -7.26 22.20 -22.90
N GLY A 32 -6.58 22.41 -21.77
CA GLY A 32 -5.16 22.12 -21.65
C GLY A 32 -4.54 22.57 -20.33
N PRO A 33 -3.27 22.19 -20.06
CA PRO A 33 -2.56 22.63 -18.87
C PRO A 33 -2.44 24.17 -18.84
N GLY A 34 -3.04 24.82 -17.83
CA GLY A 34 -3.06 26.28 -17.67
C GLY A 34 -4.29 27.00 -18.24
N GLU A 35 -5.24 26.27 -18.86
CA GLU A 35 -6.48 26.83 -19.41
C GLU A 35 -7.64 26.86 -18.41
N ALA A 36 -8.73 27.54 -18.79
CA ALA A 36 -9.95 27.63 -17.97
C ALA A 36 -10.59 26.26 -17.69
N LEU A 37 -10.44 25.30 -18.61
CA LEU A 37 -10.97 23.94 -18.50
C LEU A 37 -9.87 22.91 -18.77
N THR A 38 -9.99 21.75 -18.11
CA THR A 38 -9.10 20.60 -18.33
C THR A 38 -9.85 19.50 -19.06
N GLY A 39 -9.21 18.91 -20.05
CA GLY A 39 -9.75 17.80 -20.82
C GLY A 39 -8.65 17.18 -21.66
N ARG A 40 -8.94 16.01 -22.24
CA ARG A 40 -8.01 15.40 -23.20
C ARG A 40 -7.88 16.30 -24.42
N PRO A 41 -6.69 16.44 -25.04
CA PRO A 41 -6.52 17.25 -26.24
C PRO A 41 -7.45 16.90 -27.41
N VAL A 42 -7.99 15.67 -27.41
CA VAL A 42 -8.89 15.14 -28.44
C VAL A 42 -10.38 15.27 -28.08
N THR A 43 -10.70 15.63 -26.84
CA THR A 43 -12.08 15.86 -26.40
C THR A 43 -12.39 17.33 -26.54
N ALA A 44 -13.37 17.67 -27.37
CA ALA A 44 -13.82 19.05 -27.50
C ALA A 44 -14.78 19.39 -26.34
N LEU A 45 -14.48 20.47 -25.63
CA LEU A 45 -15.30 20.99 -24.55
C LEU A 45 -16.09 22.22 -25.01
N ILE A 46 -17.34 22.32 -24.60
CA ILE A 46 -18.18 23.51 -24.84
C ILE A 46 -18.78 23.92 -23.50
N ASP A 47 -18.49 25.15 -23.08
CA ASP A 47 -19.06 25.78 -21.88
C ASP A 47 -20.17 26.74 -22.31
N THR A 48 -21.42 26.45 -21.95
CA THR A 48 -22.57 27.32 -22.26
C THR A 48 -22.80 28.39 -21.19
N GLY A 49 -21.98 28.42 -20.14
CA GLY A 49 -22.16 29.20 -18.91
C GLY A 49 -22.94 28.45 -17.83
N SER A 50 -23.98 27.70 -18.22
CA SER A 50 -24.77 26.86 -17.29
C SER A 50 -24.40 25.38 -17.36
N ASP A 51 -23.92 24.90 -18.50
CA ASP A 51 -23.71 23.49 -18.79
C ASP A 51 -22.36 23.26 -19.46
N MET A 52 -21.81 22.07 -19.25
CA MET A 52 -20.60 21.58 -19.88
C MET A 52 -20.94 20.44 -20.83
N LEU A 53 -20.52 20.58 -22.09
CA LEU A 53 -20.60 19.50 -23.08
C LEU A 53 -19.21 18.96 -23.37
N LYS A 54 -19.13 17.64 -23.49
CA LYS A 54 -17.94 16.91 -23.94
C LYS A 54 -18.27 16.19 -25.23
N LEU A 55 -17.50 16.45 -26.28
CA LEU A 55 -17.60 15.76 -27.56
C LEU A 55 -16.35 14.90 -27.76
N ARG A 56 -16.53 13.59 -27.88
CA ARG A 56 -15.45 12.62 -28.10
C ARG A 56 -15.13 12.52 -29.60
N THR A 57 -14.41 13.51 -30.10
CA THR A 57 -14.08 13.64 -31.52
C THR A 57 -13.04 12.61 -32.00
N GLU A 58 -12.37 11.92 -31.07
CA GLU A 58 -11.44 10.84 -31.34
C GLU A 58 -12.10 9.57 -31.89
N TYR A 59 -13.40 9.39 -31.65
CA TYR A 59 -14.12 8.20 -32.09
C TYR A 59 -14.77 8.42 -33.44
N GLN A 60 -14.42 7.56 -34.41
CA GLN A 60 -15.11 7.43 -35.68
C GLN A 60 -15.86 6.10 -35.69
N LEU A 61 -17.03 6.07 -35.05
CA LEU A 61 -17.84 4.86 -34.90
C LEU A 61 -19.14 4.97 -35.71
N PRO A 62 -19.60 3.85 -36.33
CA PRO A 62 -20.97 3.75 -36.83
C PRO A 62 -21.99 3.92 -35.69
N ALA A 63 -23.18 4.43 -35.99
CA ALA A 63 -24.22 4.72 -35.00
C ALA A 63 -24.53 3.55 -34.04
N SER A 64 -24.59 2.31 -34.54
CA SER A 64 -24.86 1.13 -33.70
C SER A 64 -23.73 0.81 -32.71
N ALA A 65 -22.48 0.99 -33.12
CA ALA A 65 -21.31 0.79 -32.25
C ALA A 65 -21.19 1.91 -31.21
N ALA A 66 -21.45 3.16 -31.62
CA ALA A 66 -21.48 4.32 -30.74
C ALA A 66 -22.58 4.20 -29.68
N ARG A 67 -23.80 3.78 -30.07
CA ARG A 67 -24.90 3.51 -29.14
C ARG A 67 -24.49 2.48 -28.10
N ARG A 68 -23.92 1.34 -28.51
CA ARG A 68 -23.47 0.29 -27.59
C ARG A 68 -22.39 0.79 -26.62
N PHE A 69 -21.46 1.62 -27.09
CA PHE A 69 -20.46 2.26 -26.24
C PHE A 69 -21.13 3.11 -25.16
N VAL A 70 -22.06 3.98 -25.54
CA VAL A 70 -22.77 4.87 -24.62
C VAL A 70 -23.61 4.08 -23.62
N GLU A 71 -24.33 3.05 -24.06
CA GLU A 71 -25.11 2.18 -23.16
C GLU A 71 -24.24 1.47 -22.12
N GLN A 72 -23.02 1.07 -22.50
CA GLN A 72 -22.05 0.50 -21.56
C GLN A 72 -21.50 1.55 -20.59
N ALA A 73 -21.22 2.76 -21.07
CA ALA A 73 -20.80 3.88 -20.23
C ALA A 73 -21.87 4.18 -19.17
N ILE A 74 -23.12 4.42 -19.57
CA ILE A 74 -24.24 4.69 -18.65
C ILE A 74 -24.43 3.57 -17.62
N LYS A 75 -24.33 2.29 -18.05
CA LYS A 75 -24.42 1.17 -17.12
C LYS A 75 -23.33 1.22 -16.05
N ARG A 76 -22.11 1.60 -16.44
CA ARG A 76 -20.98 1.74 -15.52
C ARG A 76 -21.16 2.96 -14.61
N GLU A 77 -21.52 4.11 -15.14
CA GLU A 77 -21.76 5.34 -14.35
C GLU A 77 -22.82 5.12 -13.28
N ARG A 78 -23.92 4.42 -13.62
CA ARG A 78 -24.98 4.06 -12.65
C ARG A 78 -24.52 3.07 -11.58
N LEU A 79 -23.59 2.17 -11.92
CA LEU A 79 -23.04 1.22 -10.96
C LEU A 79 -22.16 1.93 -9.93
N LEU A 80 -21.33 2.87 -10.40
CA LEU A 80 -20.35 3.57 -9.59
C LEU A 80 -20.96 4.73 -8.80
N GLY A 81 -21.95 5.43 -9.36
CA GLY A 81 -22.68 6.49 -8.67
C GLY A 81 -21.90 7.79 -8.45
N VAL A 82 -20.76 7.98 -9.13
CA VAL A 82 -19.85 9.13 -8.94
C VAL A 82 -20.13 10.31 -9.87
N HIS A 83 -21.03 10.17 -10.84
CA HIS A 83 -21.35 11.20 -11.83
C HIS A 83 -22.62 11.96 -11.48
N HIS A 84 -22.69 13.22 -11.90
CA HIS A 84 -23.86 14.08 -11.69
C HIS A 84 -25.14 13.44 -12.25
N PRO A 85 -26.27 13.42 -11.51
CA PRO A 85 -27.51 12.73 -11.90
C PRO A 85 -28.18 13.31 -13.16
N HIS A 86 -27.83 14.53 -13.58
CA HIS A 86 -28.30 15.10 -14.84
C HIS A 86 -27.38 14.82 -16.03
N LYS A 87 -26.21 14.18 -15.84
CA LYS A 87 -25.31 13.84 -16.94
C LYS A 87 -26.07 12.99 -17.98
N THR A 88 -26.09 13.49 -19.21
CA THR A 88 -26.88 12.91 -20.30
C THR A 88 -26.01 12.69 -21.51
N TRP A 89 -25.95 11.43 -21.95
CA TRP A 89 -25.22 11.05 -23.15
C TRP A 89 -26.09 11.20 -24.39
N PHE A 90 -25.44 11.51 -25.52
CA PHE A 90 -26.10 11.67 -26.80
C PHE A 90 -25.20 11.27 -27.97
N LEU A 91 -25.83 10.98 -29.10
CA LEU A 91 -25.18 10.84 -30.40
C LEU A 91 -25.56 12.03 -31.27
N TRP A 92 -24.56 12.70 -31.82
CA TRP A 92 -24.74 13.80 -32.75
C TRP A 92 -24.37 13.37 -34.17
N THR A 93 -25.32 13.51 -35.08
CA THR A 93 -25.11 13.31 -36.52
C THR A 93 -24.97 14.69 -37.19
N PRO A 94 -23.78 15.09 -37.66
CA PRO A 94 -23.59 16.35 -38.36
C PRO A 94 -24.31 16.39 -39.72
N ALA A 95 -24.67 17.58 -40.19
CA ALA A 95 -25.33 17.72 -41.48
C ALA A 95 -24.39 17.36 -42.65
N GLY A 96 -24.76 16.35 -43.43
CA GLY A 96 -24.03 15.95 -44.64
C GLY A 96 -22.81 15.05 -44.41
N GLY A 97 -22.68 14.43 -43.24
CA GLY A 97 -21.61 13.47 -42.92
C GLY A 97 -21.86 12.05 -43.41
N ASP A 98 -20.79 11.23 -43.42
CA ASP A 98 -20.85 9.77 -43.56
C ASP A 98 -21.64 9.14 -42.38
N ASP A 99 -21.94 7.83 -42.44
CA ASP A 99 -22.69 7.05 -41.41
C ASP A 99 -22.05 7.03 -39.99
N THR A 100 -21.09 7.91 -39.71
CA THR A 100 -20.42 8.08 -38.42
C THR A 100 -21.12 9.14 -37.56
N VAL A 101 -21.14 8.90 -36.25
CA VAL A 101 -21.75 9.81 -35.27
C VAL A 101 -20.70 10.29 -34.27
N VAL A 102 -20.86 11.51 -33.78
CA VAL A 102 -20.07 12.05 -32.67
C VAL A 102 -20.74 11.62 -31.37
N ILE A 103 -19.95 11.03 -30.46
CA ILE A 103 -20.40 10.69 -29.12
C ILE A 103 -20.20 11.92 -28.24
N GLY A 104 -21.22 12.30 -27.47
CA GLY A 104 -21.07 13.37 -26.48
C GLY A 104 -21.86 13.13 -25.21
N ASN A 105 -21.54 13.91 -24.19
CA ASN A 105 -22.36 14.06 -23.00
C ASN A 105 -22.49 15.53 -22.61
N ILE A 106 -23.58 15.85 -21.93
CA ILE A 106 -23.89 17.17 -21.36
C ILE A 106 -24.22 17.00 -19.87
N MET A 107 -23.78 17.94 -19.05
CA MET A 107 -24.13 18.01 -17.63
C MET A 107 -24.04 19.46 -17.13
N PRO A 108 -24.57 19.78 -15.94
CA PRO A 108 -24.44 21.12 -15.37
C PRO A 108 -22.97 21.50 -15.21
N ARG A 109 -22.67 22.79 -15.37
CA ARG A 109 -21.31 23.31 -15.18
C ARG A 109 -20.97 23.26 -13.68
N LEU A 110 -20.02 22.40 -13.32
CA LEU A 110 -19.53 22.25 -11.95
C LEU A 110 -18.29 23.10 -11.71
N LEU A 111 -18.10 23.56 -10.47
CA LEU A 111 -16.89 24.29 -10.06
C LEU A 111 -15.78 23.27 -9.73
N SER A 112 -14.73 23.22 -10.55
CA SER A 112 -13.71 22.19 -10.43
C SER A 112 -12.75 22.40 -9.25
N LEU A 113 -12.29 21.31 -8.61
CA LEU A 113 -11.43 21.35 -7.43
C LEU A 113 -10.04 21.95 -7.69
N ASN A 114 -9.59 22.04 -8.95
CA ASN A 114 -8.33 22.70 -9.27
C ASN A 114 -8.44 24.25 -9.36
N LYS A 115 -9.64 24.82 -9.34
CA LYS A 115 -9.89 26.27 -9.41
C LYS A 115 -9.89 26.90 -8.03
N HIS A 116 -8.74 26.86 -7.35
CA HIS A 116 -8.61 27.32 -5.96
C HIS A 116 -9.06 28.78 -5.76
N ASP A 117 -8.73 29.69 -6.68
CA ASP A 117 -9.12 31.10 -6.55
C ASP A 117 -10.64 31.26 -6.54
N GLU A 118 -11.34 30.61 -7.48
CA GLU A 118 -12.82 30.62 -7.56
C GLU A 118 -13.45 29.91 -6.36
N LEU A 119 -12.88 28.80 -5.90
CA LEU A 119 -13.35 28.09 -4.69
C LEU A 119 -13.18 28.95 -3.44
N SER A 120 -12.11 29.71 -3.34
CA SER A 120 -11.82 30.52 -2.16
C SER A 120 -12.73 31.75 -2.03
N GLU A 121 -13.42 32.15 -3.09
CA GLU A 121 -14.49 33.15 -3.02
C GLU A 121 -15.73 32.64 -2.26
N ARG A 122 -15.90 31.31 -2.20
CA ARG A 122 -17.10 30.64 -1.67
C ARG A 122 -16.84 29.79 -0.43
N TYR A 123 -15.68 29.17 -0.35
CA TYR A 123 -15.38 28.11 0.60
C TYR A 123 -14.09 28.39 1.37
N SER A 124 -14.14 28.12 2.67
CA SER A 124 -12.94 28.13 3.51
C SER A 124 -11.95 27.04 3.05
N PRO A 125 -10.64 27.16 3.33
CA PRO A 125 -9.68 26.10 3.06
C PRO A 125 -10.08 24.76 3.71
N SER A 126 -10.68 24.78 4.90
CA SER A 126 -11.19 23.57 5.56
C SER A 126 -12.35 22.91 4.79
N SER A 127 -13.23 23.71 4.19
CA SER A 127 -14.30 23.19 3.32
C SER A 127 -13.73 22.57 2.05
N GLN A 128 -12.68 23.16 1.47
CA GLN A 128 -11.98 22.59 0.31
C GLN A 128 -11.30 21.25 0.65
N ILE A 129 -10.71 21.11 1.85
CA ILE A 129 -10.24 19.82 2.36
C ILE A 129 -11.39 18.82 2.51
N GLY A 130 -12.58 19.28 2.88
CA GLY A 130 -13.80 18.47 2.92
C GLY A 130 -14.15 17.87 1.55
N PHE A 131 -14.11 18.66 0.48
CA PHE A 131 -14.32 18.15 -0.88
C PHE A 131 -13.22 17.18 -1.33
N MET A 132 -11.96 17.47 -0.99
CA MET A 132 -10.86 16.53 -1.27
C MET A 132 -11.02 15.21 -0.50
N ALA A 133 -11.61 15.25 0.70
CA ALA A 133 -11.89 14.07 1.50
C ALA A 133 -13.02 13.22 0.89
N GLU A 134 -14.12 13.84 0.46
CA GLU A 134 -15.21 13.17 -0.24
C GLU A 134 -14.70 12.52 -1.54
N MET A 135 -13.86 13.23 -2.29
CA MET A 135 -13.18 12.71 -3.48
C MET A 135 -12.35 11.46 -3.19
N LEU A 136 -11.60 11.47 -2.08
CA LEU A 136 -10.80 10.33 -1.66
C LEU A 136 -11.68 9.15 -1.22
N ASP A 137 -12.81 9.43 -0.57
CA ASP A 137 -13.77 8.39 -0.16
C ASP A 137 -14.41 7.71 -1.37
N ASP A 138 -14.87 8.48 -2.35
CA ASP A 138 -15.39 7.96 -3.63
C ASP A 138 -14.33 7.12 -4.36
N TYR A 139 -13.08 7.62 -4.41
CA TYR A 139 -11.98 6.89 -5.01
C TYR A 139 -11.76 5.53 -4.33
N LEU A 140 -11.70 5.49 -2.99
CA LEU A 140 -11.46 4.26 -2.24
C LEU A 140 -12.65 3.30 -2.34
N ALA A 141 -13.89 3.81 -2.34
CA ALA A 141 -15.08 3.01 -2.55
C ALA A 141 -15.05 2.29 -3.91
N VAL A 142 -14.76 3.02 -4.99
CA VAL A 142 -14.64 2.46 -6.35
C VAL A 142 -13.47 1.47 -6.44
N LEU A 143 -12.35 1.79 -5.79
CA LEU A 143 -11.16 0.93 -5.75
C LEU A 143 -11.43 -0.43 -5.11
N VAL A 144 -12.10 -0.43 -3.96
CA VAL A 144 -12.34 -1.64 -3.16
C VAL A 144 -13.52 -2.45 -3.69
N LYS A 145 -14.62 -1.79 -4.05
CA LYS A 145 -15.87 -2.46 -4.43
C LYS A 145 -15.88 -2.93 -5.87
N ASP A 146 -15.32 -2.12 -6.78
CA ASP A 146 -15.47 -2.31 -8.22
C ASP A 146 -14.13 -2.64 -8.92
N GLU A 147 -13.01 -2.67 -8.17
CA GLU A 147 -11.65 -2.94 -8.68
C GLU A 147 -11.21 -1.99 -9.82
N LEU A 148 -11.73 -0.75 -9.78
CA LEU A 148 -11.44 0.32 -10.73
C LEU A 148 -10.80 1.51 -10.02
N SER A 149 -10.10 2.35 -10.77
CA SER A 149 -9.48 3.57 -10.27
C SER A 149 -10.07 4.79 -10.97
N LEU A 150 -10.41 5.81 -10.18
CA LEU A 150 -10.64 7.17 -10.67
C LEU A 150 -9.28 7.87 -10.90
N ASP A 151 -9.25 8.86 -11.78
CA ASP A 151 -8.09 9.75 -11.92
C ASP A 151 -8.17 10.86 -10.87
N LEU A 152 -7.28 10.80 -9.87
CA LEU A 152 -7.18 11.73 -8.74
C LEU A 152 -6.66 13.13 -9.09
N CYS A 153 -6.59 13.49 -10.37
CA CYS A 153 -6.39 14.88 -10.75
C CYS A 153 -7.59 15.74 -10.27
N LEU A 154 -7.31 16.79 -9.49
CA LEU A 154 -8.36 17.66 -8.92
C LEU A 154 -9.26 18.30 -9.99
N SER A 155 -8.77 18.42 -11.22
CA SER A 155 -9.54 18.97 -12.32
C SER A 155 -10.60 18.02 -12.88
N ASN A 156 -10.54 16.74 -12.50
CA ASN A 156 -11.54 15.72 -12.81
C ASN A 156 -12.63 15.61 -11.76
N PHE A 157 -12.67 16.51 -10.78
CA PHE A 157 -13.72 16.58 -9.78
C PHE A 157 -14.27 18.00 -9.71
N GLY A 158 -15.55 18.14 -9.42
CA GLY A 158 -16.19 19.43 -9.26
C GLY A 158 -17.43 19.37 -8.38
N VAL A 159 -17.77 20.53 -7.81
CA VAL A 159 -18.92 20.70 -6.93
C VAL A 159 -20.06 21.40 -7.65
N ASP A 160 -21.30 20.99 -7.37
CA ASP A 160 -22.50 21.64 -7.86
C ASP A 160 -22.88 22.88 -7.01
N ALA A 161 -24.04 23.47 -7.30
CA ALA A 161 -24.53 24.64 -6.57
C ALA A 161 -25.02 24.32 -5.14
N ASP A 162 -25.25 23.04 -4.85
CA ASP A 162 -25.72 22.51 -3.57
C ASP A 162 -24.57 21.86 -2.77
N ASP A 163 -23.33 22.12 -3.17
CA ASP A 163 -22.08 21.63 -2.58
C ASP A 163 -21.86 20.11 -2.66
N HIS A 164 -22.52 19.41 -3.60
CA HIS A 164 -22.25 17.99 -3.84
C HIS A 164 -21.09 17.78 -4.80
N LEU A 165 -20.21 16.82 -4.49
CA LEU A 165 -19.07 16.49 -5.32
C LEU A 165 -19.43 15.46 -6.42
N PHE A 166 -18.87 15.64 -7.62
CA PHE A 166 -18.97 14.66 -8.70
C PHE A 166 -17.66 14.49 -9.45
N TYR A 167 -17.43 13.28 -9.95
CA TYR A 167 -16.40 12.96 -10.91
C TYR A 167 -16.79 13.45 -12.31
N LEU A 168 -15.86 14.09 -13.00
CA LEU A 168 -16.08 14.76 -14.27
C LEU A 168 -15.57 13.92 -15.44
N ASP A 169 -14.55 13.08 -15.27
CA ASP A 169 -13.99 12.29 -16.39
C ASP A 169 -14.91 11.11 -16.77
N ASP A 170 -14.80 10.65 -18.01
CA ASP A 170 -15.61 9.55 -18.57
C ASP A 170 -14.91 8.20 -18.47
N ASP A 171 -13.60 8.20 -18.18
CA ASP A 171 -12.77 7.03 -18.21
C ASP A 171 -12.38 6.53 -16.81
N PHE A 172 -12.19 5.23 -16.72
CA PHE A 172 -11.86 4.47 -15.53
C PHE A 172 -10.71 3.54 -15.85
N TYR A 173 -9.80 3.35 -14.89
CA TYR A 173 -8.60 2.56 -15.10
C TYR A 173 -8.70 1.25 -14.31
N PRO A 174 -8.36 0.11 -14.92
CA PRO A 174 -8.31 -1.14 -14.18
C PRO A 174 -7.14 -1.11 -13.19
N GLY A 175 -7.37 -1.62 -11.98
CA GLY A 175 -6.29 -1.91 -11.05
C GLY A 175 -6.43 -1.27 -9.68
N SER A 176 -5.95 -2.00 -8.69
CA SER A 176 -6.09 -1.75 -7.25
C SER A 176 -4.82 -1.12 -6.65
N SER A 177 -4.34 0.02 -7.16
CA SER A 177 -3.04 0.54 -6.72
C SER A 177 -3.12 1.78 -5.82
N LEU A 178 -2.90 1.56 -4.53
CA LEU A 178 -2.59 2.60 -3.54
C LEU A 178 -1.35 3.45 -3.92
N THR A 179 -0.55 3.00 -4.88
CA THR A 179 0.54 3.79 -5.47
C THR A 179 0.00 5.04 -6.17
N MET A 180 -1.10 4.94 -6.93
CA MET A 180 -1.69 6.10 -7.61
C MET A 180 -2.16 7.16 -6.61
N LEU A 181 -2.75 6.72 -5.49
CA LEU A 181 -3.08 7.60 -4.38
C LEU A 181 -1.85 8.30 -3.82
N SER A 182 -0.76 7.57 -3.59
CA SER A 182 0.49 8.14 -3.08
C SER A 182 1.09 9.20 -4.03
N ASP A 183 1.07 8.92 -5.33
CA ASP A 183 1.56 9.84 -6.38
C ASP A 183 0.69 11.10 -6.50
N ALA A 184 -0.63 10.95 -6.37
CA ALA A 184 -1.57 12.06 -6.35
C ALA A 184 -1.33 12.98 -5.15
N LEU A 185 -1.19 12.40 -3.94
CA LEU A 185 -0.86 13.15 -2.73
C LEU A 185 0.45 13.93 -2.90
N GLY A 186 1.49 13.29 -3.45
CA GLY A 186 2.76 13.97 -3.72
C GLY A 186 2.62 15.12 -4.73
N THR A 187 1.78 14.93 -5.75
CA THR A 187 1.44 15.99 -6.71
C THR A 187 0.75 17.17 -6.04
N TRP A 188 -0.22 16.92 -5.16
CA TRP A 188 -0.92 17.97 -4.43
C TRP A 188 0.03 18.71 -3.48
N VAL A 189 0.88 18.00 -2.74
CA VAL A 189 1.90 18.60 -1.88
C VAL A 189 2.82 19.51 -2.69
N ARG A 190 3.18 19.17 -3.93
CA ARG A 190 4.02 20.02 -4.79
C ARG A 190 3.27 21.21 -5.39
N ALA A 191 2.03 21.00 -5.84
CA ALA A 191 1.32 21.93 -6.71
C ALA A 191 0.36 22.88 -5.99
N LEU A 192 -0.12 22.53 -4.79
CA LEU A 192 -1.09 23.33 -4.05
C LEU A 192 -0.37 24.27 -3.07
N ASP A 193 -0.09 25.49 -3.50
CA ASP A 193 0.59 26.49 -2.67
C ASP A 193 -0.17 26.80 -1.37
N TRP A 194 -1.50 26.72 -1.41
CA TRP A 194 -2.38 26.94 -0.26
C TRP A 194 -2.40 25.77 0.75
N LEU A 195 -1.92 24.58 0.37
CA LEU A 195 -1.85 23.43 1.26
C LEU A 195 -0.64 23.60 2.20
N ASP A 196 -0.87 24.15 3.38
CA ASP A 196 0.12 24.30 4.45
C ASP A 196 0.18 23.08 5.38
N GLU A 197 1.02 23.14 6.43
CA GLU A 197 1.16 22.06 7.41
C GLU A 197 -0.15 21.75 8.16
N THR A 198 -0.96 22.77 8.45
CA THR A 198 -2.22 22.61 9.21
C THR A 198 -3.25 21.88 8.35
N LEU A 199 -3.38 22.29 7.09
CA LEU A 199 -4.31 21.70 6.14
C LEU A 199 -3.85 20.31 5.69
N ALA A 200 -2.54 20.10 5.52
CA ALA A 200 -1.98 18.77 5.28
C ALA A 200 -2.21 17.80 6.45
N THR A 201 -2.12 18.29 7.68
CA THR A 201 -2.48 17.52 8.88
C THR A 201 -3.97 17.14 8.86
N ALA A 202 -4.85 18.07 8.49
CA ALA A 202 -6.29 17.80 8.39
C ALA A 202 -6.59 16.76 7.29
N LEU A 203 -5.99 16.91 6.11
CA LEU A 203 -6.12 15.97 5.00
C LEU A 203 -5.65 14.56 5.39
N GLY A 204 -4.48 14.45 6.02
CA GLY A 204 -3.93 13.16 6.45
C GLY A 204 -4.84 12.45 7.46
N LYS A 205 -5.46 13.17 8.40
CA LYS A 205 -6.43 12.59 9.35
C LYS A 205 -7.67 12.04 8.65
N VAL A 206 -8.23 12.81 7.71
CA VAL A 206 -9.44 12.38 7.00
C VAL A 206 -9.13 11.19 6.08
N LEU A 207 -8.00 11.21 5.37
CA LEU A 207 -7.58 10.06 4.57
C LEU A 207 -7.34 8.82 5.44
N SER A 208 -6.71 8.95 6.61
CA SER A 208 -6.54 7.84 7.56
C SER A 208 -7.89 7.25 7.96
N GLN A 209 -8.88 8.10 8.23
CA GLN A 209 -10.24 7.65 8.58
C GLN A 209 -10.90 6.91 7.41
N SER A 210 -10.86 7.46 6.20
CA SER A 210 -11.46 6.84 5.02
C SER A 210 -10.79 5.50 4.68
N LEU A 211 -9.46 5.41 4.75
CA LEU A 211 -8.74 4.14 4.59
C LEU A 211 -9.22 3.06 5.58
N ARG A 212 -9.51 3.42 6.84
CA ARG A 212 -10.05 2.49 7.85
C ARG A 212 -11.50 2.08 7.60
N GLN A 213 -12.26 2.91 6.88
CA GLN A 213 -13.65 2.61 6.53
C GLN A 213 -13.72 1.61 5.37
N HIS A 214 -12.81 1.72 4.40
CA HIS A 214 -12.81 0.89 3.19
C HIS A 214 -11.94 -0.36 3.30
N PHE A 215 -10.92 -0.38 4.16
CA PHE A 215 -10.03 -1.53 4.34
C PHE A 215 -10.12 -2.12 5.75
N SER A 216 -10.30 -3.44 5.83
CA SER A 216 -10.17 -4.21 7.07
C SER A 216 -8.72 -4.21 7.58
N ASP A 217 -7.77 -4.31 6.66
CA ASP A 217 -6.35 -4.24 6.96
C ASP A 217 -5.86 -2.79 7.06
N THR A 218 -5.58 -2.36 8.29
CA THR A 218 -5.09 -0.99 8.54
C THR A 218 -3.65 -0.75 8.07
N HIS A 219 -2.91 -1.78 7.63
CA HIS A 219 -1.56 -1.62 7.07
C HIS A 219 -1.54 -0.85 5.75
N VAL A 220 -2.67 -0.75 5.04
CA VAL A 220 -2.79 0.11 3.85
C VAL A 220 -2.39 1.56 4.12
N ILE A 221 -2.58 2.05 5.36
CA ILE A 221 -2.13 3.38 5.78
C ILE A 221 -0.61 3.50 5.70
N THR A 222 0.12 2.47 6.17
CA THR A 222 1.58 2.42 6.07
C THR A 222 2.02 2.41 4.61
N VAL A 223 1.36 1.63 3.76
CA VAL A 223 1.68 1.53 2.33
C VAL A 223 1.52 2.89 1.64
N VAL A 224 0.45 3.63 1.93
CA VAL A 224 0.22 4.98 1.38
C VAL A 224 1.22 5.99 1.92
N ALA A 225 1.50 5.95 3.23
CA ALA A 225 2.45 6.87 3.87
C ALA A 225 3.88 6.70 3.33
N GLU A 226 4.35 5.45 3.23
CA GLU A 226 5.68 5.14 2.68
C GLU A 226 5.71 5.29 1.15
N GLY A 227 4.57 5.08 0.50
CA GLY A 227 4.36 5.48 -0.89
C GLY A 227 4.64 6.95 -1.12
N LEU A 228 4.05 7.83 -0.30
CA LEU A 228 4.27 9.27 -0.37
C LEU A 228 5.71 9.66 0.00
N ARG A 229 6.34 8.96 0.95
CA ARG A 229 7.75 9.20 1.31
C ARG A 229 8.68 8.98 0.12
N GLY A 230 8.41 7.97 -0.70
CA GLY A 230 9.19 7.66 -1.91
C GLY A 230 8.93 8.61 -3.09
N VAL A 231 7.96 9.53 -2.98
CA VAL A 231 7.71 10.53 -4.01
C VAL A 231 8.64 11.72 -3.82
N PHE A 232 9.23 12.22 -4.90
CA PHE A 232 10.05 13.43 -4.85
C PHE A 232 9.24 14.64 -4.36
N ILE A 233 9.67 15.24 -3.25
CA ILE A 233 9.13 16.48 -2.69
C ILE A 233 10.27 17.52 -2.55
N PRO A 234 10.14 18.72 -3.15
CA PRO A 234 11.12 19.79 -3.00
C PRO A 234 11.38 20.14 -1.52
N PRO A 235 12.61 20.54 -1.13
CA PRO A 235 12.95 20.82 0.26
C PRO A 235 11.99 21.78 0.98
N GLN A 236 11.47 22.80 0.28
CA GLN A 236 10.56 23.80 0.86
C GLN A 236 9.18 23.21 1.20
N ARG A 237 8.80 22.09 0.59
CA ARG A 237 7.50 21.41 0.78
C ARG A 237 7.60 20.14 1.62
N GLN A 238 8.80 19.74 2.04
CA GLN A 238 9.00 18.54 2.88
C GLN A 238 8.25 18.62 4.21
N VAL A 239 8.12 19.81 4.79
CA VAL A 239 7.38 19.99 6.05
C VAL A 239 5.90 19.64 5.90
N VAL A 240 5.29 19.99 4.77
CA VAL A 240 3.90 19.68 4.41
C VAL A 240 3.73 18.16 4.21
N ALA A 241 4.64 17.53 3.47
CA ALA A 241 4.63 16.06 3.29
C ALA A 241 4.76 15.33 4.64
N LYS A 242 5.67 15.77 5.51
CA LYS A 242 5.88 15.19 6.84
C LYS A 242 4.63 15.33 7.72
N ALA A 243 3.98 16.49 7.71
CA ALA A 243 2.74 16.71 8.45
C ALA A 243 1.61 15.76 7.98
N LEU A 244 1.45 15.59 6.66
CA LEU A 244 0.49 14.66 6.07
C LEU A 244 0.78 13.21 6.47
N ILE A 245 2.04 12.76 6.32
CA ILE A 245 2.48 11.39 6.68
C ILE A 245 2.26 11.12 8.18
N GLN A 246 2.62 12.07 9.05
CA GLN A 246 2.40 11.92 10.50
C GLN A 246 0.91 11.83 10.83
N ALA A 247 0.08 12.64 10.17
CA ALA A 247 -1.36 12.61 10.35
C ALA A 247 -2.02 11.32 9.84
N LEU A 248 -1.50 10.72 8.76
CA LEU A 248 -1.94 9.43 8.25
C LEU A 248 -1.80 8.33 9.31
N TYR A 249 -0.65 8.27 9.95
CA TYR A 249 -0.40 7.32 11.03
C TYR A 249 -1.31 7.57 12.24
N GLY A 250 -1.57 8.83 12.60
CA GLY A 250 -2.40 9.18 13.75
C GLY A 250 -1.82 8.64 15.05
N ASP A 251 -2.62 7.92 15.83
CA ASP A 251 -2.19 7.27 17.08
C ASP A 251 -1.41 5.96 16.85
N GLN A 252 -1.26 5.49 15.61
CA GLN A 252 -0.36 4.38 15.31
C GLN A 252 1.07 4.85 15.53
N THR A 253 1.59 4.63 16.74
CA THR A 253 2.98 4.88 17.06
C THR A 253 3.83 3.78 16.43
N PHE A 254 4.38 4.05 15.25
CA PHE A 254 5.47 3.23 14.69
C PHE A 254 6.82 3.51 15.37
N SER A 255 6.86 4.52 16.23
CA SER A 255 7.97 4.73 17.17
C SER A 255 7.71 3.88 18.40
N TYR A 256 8.34 2.71 18.44
CA TYR A 256 8.52 1.99 19.69
C TYR A 256 9.67 2.64 20.46
N GLN A 257 9.35 3.37 21.52
CA GLN A 257 10.32 3.57 22.59
C GLN A 257 10.26 2.31 23.46
N ALA A 258 11.25 1.44 23.30
CA ALA A 258 11.34 0.23 24.09
C ALA A 258 11.19 0.54 25.59
N PRO A 259 10.48 -0.29 26.38
CA PRO A 259 10.76 -0.38 27.79
C PRO A 259 12.26 -0.57 27.91
N LYS A 260 12.93 0.33 28.64
CA LYS A 260 14.37 0.20 28.90
C LYS A 260 14.65 -1.25 29.32
N PRO A 261 15.60 -1.95 28.67
CA PRO A 261 15.87 -3.33 29.01
C PRO A 261 16.09 -3.46 30.51
N LYS A 262 15.53 -4.51 31.12
CA LYS A 262 15.67 -4.77 32.57
C LYS A 262 17.15 -4.94 32.95
N SER A 263 18.03 -5.21 31.99
CA SER A 263 19.48 -5.24 32.11
C SER A 263 20.13 -4.13 31.28
N ASN A 264 21.28 -3.64 31.74
CA ASN A 264 22.16 -2.71 31.01
C ASN A 264 22.80 -3.33 29.73
N GLY A 265 22.23 -4.37 29.16
CA GLY A 265 22.81 -5.08 28.03
C GLY A 265 22.47 -4.39 26.72
N SER A 266 23.48 -3.86 26.03
CA SER A 266 23.37 -3.53 24.59
C SER A 266 23.25 -4.78 23.71
N VAL A 267 23.40 -5.98 24.29
CA VAL A 267 23.36 -7.27 23.62
C VAL A 267 21.93 -7.78 23.48
N VAL A 268 21.47 -7.97 22.24
CA VAL A 268 20.12 -8.42 21.92
C VAL A 268 20.16 -9.66 21.01
N ALA A 269 19.16 -10.53 21.12
CA ALA A 269 18.94 -11.61 20.17
C ALA A 269 18.16 -11.11 18.94
N LEU A 270 18.46 -11.65 17.77
CA LEU A 270 17.70 -11.49 16.54
C LEU A 270 17.17 -12.86 16.12
N ILE A 271 15.85 -13.00 16.07
CA ILE A 271 15.15 -14.22 15.63
C ILE A 271 14.05 -13.86 14.63
N GLY A 272 13.57 -14.83 13.87
CA GLY A 272 12.48 -14.64 12.91
C GLY A 272 12.24 -15.92 12.12
N ASP A 273 11.23 -15.89 11.26
CA ASP A 273 10.90 -17.00 10.37
C ASP A 273 10.76 -18.31 11.18
N ILE A 274 9.98 -18.25 12.26
CA ILE A 274 9.69 -19.37 13.18
C ILE A 274 8.83 -20.41 12.47
N HIS A 275 7.91 -19.95 11.61
CA HIS A 275 7.12 -20.82 10.73
C HIS A 275 6.49 -21.99 11.48
N GLY A 276 5.79 -21.73 12.58
CA GLY A 276 5.03 -22.74 13.31
C GLY A 276 5.84 -23.96 13.74
N ASN A 277 7.15 -23.82 13.96
CA ASN A 277 8.05 -24.89 14.37
C ASN A 277 8.40 -24.73 15.86
N ALA A 278 7.56 -25.27 16.74
CA ALA A 278 7.72 -25.10 18.18
C ALA A 278 9.00 -25.74 18.73
N PRO A 279 9.41 -26.97 18.32
CA PRO A 279 10.68 -27.57 18.77
C PRO A 279 11.91 -26.71 18.43
N ALA A 280 11.91 -26.07 17.26
CA ALA A 280 12.98 -25.15 16.87
C ALA A 280 12.99 -23.88 17.72
N LEU A 281 11.80 -23.29 17.97
CA LEU A 281 11.67 -22.11 18.81
C LEU A 281 12.09 -22.38 20.26
N GLU A 282 11.69 -23.52 20.83
CA GLU A 282 12.06 -23.93 22.18
C GLU A 282 13.58 -24.04 22.31
N CYS A 283 14.23 -24.74 21.35
CA CYS A 283 15.69 -24.84 21.29
C CYS A 283 16.38 -23.46 21.26
N ALA A 284 15.85 -22.52 20.47
CA ALA A 284 16.38 -21.16 20.39
C ALA A 284 16.26 -20.42 21.72
N LEU A 285 15.08 -20.45 22.34
CA LEU A 285 14.81 -19.75 23.60
C LEU A 285 15.61 -20.35 24.76
N GLU A 286 15.74 -21.66 24.85
CA GLU A 286 16.59 -22.34 25.84
C GLU A 286 18.07 -21.95 25.69
N TYR A 287 18.57 -21.91 24.45
CA TYR A 287 19.94 -21.48 24.17
C TYR A 287 20.18 -20.03 24.61
N LEU A 288 19.26 -19.12 24.30
CA LEU A 288 19.34 -17.71 24.70
C LEU A 288 19.26 -17.55 26.22
N ALA A 289 18.34 -18.25 26.87
CA ALA A 289 18.21 -18.26 28.34
C ALA A 289 19.48 -18.79 29.02
N GLY A 290 20.10 -19.86 28.48
CA GLY A 290 21.37 -20.38 28.96
C GLY A 290 22.55 -19.40 28.83
N ARG A 291 22.44 -18.42 27.93
CA ARG A 291 23.38 -17.29 27.80
C ARG A 291 23.00 -16.04 28.60
N GLY A 292 21.88 -16.09 29.34
CA GLY A 292 21.35 -14.94 30.07
C GLY A 292 20.78 -13.84 29.16
N ILE A 293 20.37 -14.19 27.93
CA ILE A 293 19.73 -13.29 26.97
C ILE A 293 18.23 -13.57 27.02
N ASP A 294 17.46 -12.63 27.56
CA ASP A 294 16.01 -12.76 27.79
C ASP A 294 15.17 -11.79 26.95
N HIS A 295 15.81 -11.00 26.10
CA HIS A 295 15.18 -9.98 25.25
C HIS A 295 15.82 -9.95 23.85
N GLY A 296 15.10 -9.37 22.88
CA GLY A 296 15.55 -9.35 21.50
C GLY A 296 14.58 -8.70 20.54
N ILE A 297 14.87 -8.89 19.25
CA ILE A 297 14.07 -8.43 18.12
C ILE A 297 13.62 -9.67 17.34
N MET A 298 12.30 -9.81 17.17
CA MET A 298 11.65 -10.81 16.35
C MET A 298 11.22 -10.20 15.03
N LEU A 299 11.64 -10.83 13.94
CA LEU A 299 11.50 -10.33 12.57
C LEU A 299 10.30 -10.94 11.83
N GLY A 300 9.26 -11.38 12.54
CA GLY A 300 8.02 -11.90 11.96
C GLY A 300 8.08 -13.35 11.48
N ASP A 301 6.98 -13.77 10.86
CA ASP A 301 6.65 -15.14 10.46
C ASP A 301 6.72 -16.11 11.65
N VAL A 302 5.89 -15.81 12.67
CA VAL A 302 5.65 -16.70 13.80
C VAL A 302 4.97 -17.98 13.32
N VAL A 303 4.07 -17.86 12.35
CA VAL A 303 3.25 -18.94 11.79
C VAL A 303 3.52 -19.15 10.29
N GLY A 304 2.95 -20.21 9.73
CA GLY A 304 3.19 -20.65 8.35
C GLY A 304 4.13 -21.86 8.31
N TYR A 305 4.04 -22.69 7.28
CA TYR A 305 4.76 -23.95 6.99
C TYR A 305 4.86 -25.07 8.04
N GLY A 306 4.98 -24.78 9.33
CA GLY A 306 5.14 -25.77 10.40
C GLY A 306 3.82 -26.21 11.05
N PRO A 307 3.83 -27.35 11.75
CA PRO A 307 2.63 -27.98 12.31
C PRO A 307 2.22 -27.45 13.69
N HIS A 308 2.91 -26.45 14.26
CA HIS A 308 2.70 -25.95 15.63
C HIS A 308 2.39 -24.44 15.71
N PRO A 309 1.50 -23.87 14.87
CA PRO A 309 1.28 -22.42 14.85
C PRO A 309 0.74 -21.88 16.18
N GLN A 310 -0.20 -22.57 16.82
CA GLN A 310 -0.76 -22.16 18.12
C GLN A 310 0.31 -22.11 19.21
N GLN A 311 1.10 -23.17 19.35
CA GLN A 311 2.18 -23.24 20.34
C GLN A 311 3.21 -22.13 20.14
N CYS A 312 3.57 -21.83 18.88
CA CYS A 312 4.47 -20.73 18.58
C CYS A 312 3.88 -19.38 18.99
N VAL A 313 2.60 -19.12 18.67
CA VAL A 313 1.92 -17.89 19.12
C VAL A 313 1.92 -17.78 20.64
N GLU A 314 1.55 -18.83 21.36
CA GLU A 314 1.54 -18.85 22.83
C GLU A 314 2.93 -18.58 23.44
N MET A 315 3.97 -19.25 22.93
CA MET A 315 5.35 -19.07 23.37
C MET A 315 5.83 -17.64 23.13
N VAL A 316 5.51 -17.07 21.96
CA VAL A 316 5.90 -15.70 21.60
C VAL A 316 5.14 -14.67 22.43
N GLN A 317 3.84 -14.84 22.64
CA GLN A 317 3.03 -13.96 23.50
C GLN A 317 3.56 -13.91 24.94
N ALA A 318 4.16 -14.99 25.43
CA ALA A 318 4.74 -15.05 26.77
C ALA A 318 6.09 -14.30 26.89
N LEU A 319 6.74 -13.95 25.78
CA LEU A 319 8.02 -13.26 25.79
C LEU A 319 7.89 -11.81 26.27
N GLN A 320 8.69 -11.44 27.28
CA GLN A 320 8.73 -10.08 27.80
C GLN A 320 9.96 -9.32 27.29
N GLY A 321 9.78 -8.05 26.91
CA GLY A 321 10.92 -7.20 26.50
C GLY A 321 11.41 -7.44 25.07
N TRP A 322 10.60 -8.07 24.22
CA TRP A 322 10.92 -8.29 22.82
C TRP A 322 10.24 -7.25 21.92
N SER A 323 11.00 -6.70 20.97
CA SER A 323 10.45 -5.96 19.83
C SER A 323 10.03 -6.95 18.77
N MET A 324 8.77 -6.95 18.36
CA MET A 324 8.25 -7.89 17.38
C MET A 324 7.69 -7.13 16.19
N VAL A 325 8.01 -7.61 14.99
CA VAL A 325 7.35 -7.17 13.76
C VAL A 325 6.58 -8.31 13.12
N ARG A 326 5.56 -7.97 12.34
CA ARG A 326 4.71 -8.90 11.61
C ARG A 326 5.37 -9.33 10.30
N GLY A 327 5.35 -10.64 10.02
CA GLY A 327 5.77 -11.18 8.74
C GLY A 327 4.63 -11.31 7.73
N ASN A 328 4.95 -11.77 6.53
CA ASN A 328 3.96 -11.89 5.46
C ASN A 328 2.99 -13.07 5.72
N HIS A 329 3.43 -14.16 6.35
CA HIS A 329 2.54 -15.27 6.72
C HIS A 329 1.65 -14.88 7.90
N ASP A 330 2.21 -14.20 8.90
CA ASP A 330 1.42 -13.65 10.01
C ASP A 330 0.31 -12.73 9.48
N HIS A 331 0.65 -11.86 8.52
CA HIS A 331 -0.28 -10.96 7.86
C HIS A 331 -1.38 -11.70 7.09
N ALA A 332 -1.01 -12.67 6.25
CA ALA A 332 -1.96 -13.44 5.46
C ALA A 332 -2.93 -14.24 6.35
N VAL A 333 -2.43 -14.85 7.42
CA VAL A 333 -3.25 -15.58 8.41
C VAL A 333 -4.18 -14.63 9.18
N ALA A 334 -3.70 -13.44 9.55
CA ALA A 334 -4.47 -12.45 10.29
C ALA A 334 -5.60 -11.83 9.44
N CYS A 335 -5.34 -11.53 8.17
CA CYS A 335 -6.31 -10.93 7.25
C CYS A 335 -7.25 -11.96 6.62
N GLY A 336 -6.90 -13.25 6.64
CA GLY A 336 -7.63 -14.30 5.91
C GLY A 336 -7.55 -14.16 4.39
N GLU A 337 -6.62 -13.34 3.89
CA GLU A 337 -6.45 -13.07 2.46
C GLU A 337 -5.20 -13.77 1.93
N ILE A 338 -5.39 -14.68 0.97
CA ILE A 338 -4.31 -15.28 0.18
C ILE A 338 -4.25 -14.49 -1.13
N ARG A 339 -3.44 -13.44 -1.18
CA ARG A 339 -3.29 -12.64 -2.41
C ARG A 339 -2.44 -13.40 -3.45
N GLY A 340 -2.76 -13.20 -4.73
CA GLY A 340 -2.23 -13.97 -5.85
C GLY A 340 -0.70 -14.00 -5.97
N GLY A 341 -0.17 -15.04 -6.63
CA GLY A 341 1.29 -15.25 -6.80
C GLY A 341 1.91 -16.17 -5.75
N ILE A 342 1.12 -16.67 -4.79
CA ILE A 342 1.57 -17.63 -3.78
C ILE A 342 1.58 -19.06 -4.37
N THR A 343 2.62 -19.83 -4.05
CA THR A 343 2.73 -21.24 -4.49
C THR A 343 1.60 -22.09 -3.90
N SER A 344 1.22 -23.18 -4.58
CA SER A 344 0.20 -24.13 -4.05
C SER A 344 0.53 -24.61 -2.64
N LEU A 345 1.81 -24.81 -2.35
CA LEU A 345 2.32 -25.22 -1.05
C LEU A 345 2.06 -24.18 0.03
N ALA A 346 2.37 -22.92 -0.25
CA ALA A 346 2.16 -21.83 0.68
C ALA A 346 0.66 -21.53 0.89
N SER A 347 -0.17 -21.63 -0.16
CA SER A 347 -1.63 -21.54 -0.03
C SER A 347 -2.17 -22.61 0.92
N TRP A 348 -1.79 -23.88 0.70
CA TRP A 348 -2.19 -24.98 1.57
C TRP A 348 -1.78 -24.74 3.03
N SER A 349 -0.56 -24.23 3.23
CA SER A 349 -0.04 -23.91 4.56
C SER A 349 -0.88 -22.87 5.29
N LEU A 350 -1.25 -21.81 4.58
CA LEU A 350 -2.02 -20.71 5.14
C LEU A 350 -3.42 -21.18 5.51
N ASP A 351 -4.10 -21.89 4.61
CA ASP A 351 -5.42 -22.47 4.87
C ASP A 351 -5.42 -23.37 6.11
N TRP A 352 -4.42 -24.25 6.20
CA TRP A 352 -4.26 -25.14 7.35
C TRP A 352 -4.00 -24.37 8.65
N THR A 353 -3.10 -23.38 8.60
CA THR A 353 -2.72 -22.54 9.74
C THR A 353 -3.89 -21.72 10.26
N ILE A 354 -4.66 -21.08 9.37
CA ILE A 354 -5.86 -20.31 9.73
C ILE A 354 -6.84 -21.19 10.50
N ALA A 355 -7.01 -22.45 10.09
CA ALA A 355 -7.90 -23.40 10.76
C ALA A 355 -7.40 -23.88 12.13
N GLN A 356 -6.12 -23.70 12.47
CA GLN A 356 -5.58 -24.06 13.79
C GLN A 356 -5.66 -22.92 14.81
N LEU A 357 -5.84 -21.67 14.37
CA LEU A 357 -5.84 -20.50 15.24
C LEU A 357 -7.25 -19.99 15.53
N SER A 358 -7.45 -19.57 16.77
CA SER A 358 -8.61 -18.81 17.23
C SER A 358 -8.63 -17.39 16.65
N ASP A 359 -9.79 -16.73 16.75
CA ASP A 359 -9.92 -15.31 16.38
C ASP A 359 -8.99 -14.40 17.20
N ASP A 360 -8.84 -14.67 18.49
CA ASP A 360 -7.98 -13.89 19.39
C ASP A 360 -6.49 -14.00 19.00
N GLU A 361 -6.03 -15.20 18.63
CA GLU A 361 -4.65 -15.41 18.15
C GLU A 361 -4.41 -14.72 16.80
N ARG A 362 -5.37 -14.82 15.87
CA ARG A 362 -5.29 -14.09 14.59
C ARG A 362 -5.32 -12.58 14.78
N GLN A 363 -6.15 -12.09 15.70
CA GLN A 363 -6.21 -10.66 16.03
C GLN A 363 -4.91 -10.19 16.68
N TRP A 364 -4.29 -11.01 17.53
CA TRP A 364 -2.96 -10.70 18.07
C TRP A 364 -1.90 -10.59 16.98
N LEU A 365 -1.86 -11.52 16.02
CA LEU A 365 -0.98 -11.41 14.83
C LEU A 365 -1.28 -10.13 14.03
N ALA A 366 -2.55 -9.76 13.87
CA ALA A 366 -2.95 -8.52 13.20
C ALA A 366 -2.42 -7.26 13.88
N GLN A 367 -2.26 -7.27 15.21
CA GLN A 367 -1.81 -6.13 16.01
C GLN A 367 -0.29 -5.95 16.02
N LEU A 368 0.49 -6.94 15.60
CA LEU A 368 1.94 -6.80 15.48
C LEU A 368 2.27 -5.68 14.47
N PRO A 369 3.18 -4.75 14.80
CA PRO A 369 3.57 -3.68 13.89
C PRO A 369 4.35 -4.28 12.71
N VAL A 370 4.26 -3.68 11.53
CA VAL A 370 4.98 -4.18 10.34
C VAL A 370 6.46 -3.76 10.30
N TYR A 371 6.82 -2.75 11.07
CA TYR A 371 8.20 -2.37 11.34
C TYR A 371 8.34 -1.81 12.75
N GLN A 372 9.55 -1.85 13.29
CA GLN A 372 9.91 -1.14 14.53
C GLN A 372 11.21 -0.37 14.32
N GLN A 373 11.36 0.73 15.05
CA GLN A 373 12.55 1.57 14.98
C GLN A 373 13.05 1.91 16.38
N GLY A 374 14.35 1.72 16.62
CA GLY A 374 15.08 2.30 17.74
C GLY A 374 15.97 3.46 17.30
N ASP A 375 16.80 4.00 18.21
CA ASP A 375 17.61 5.19 17.95
C ASP A 375 18.57 5.05 16.75
N GLN A 376 19.09 3.84 16.53
CA GLN A 376 20.13 3.56 15.53
C GLN A 376 19.84 2.29 14.71
N TRP A 377 18.62 1.75 14.80
CA TRP A 377 18.23 0.56 14.08
C TRP A 377 16.77 0.58 13.61
N LEU A 378 16.51 -0.10 12.50
CA LEU A 378 15.18 -0.42 11.96
C LEU A 378 15.02 -1.95 11.95
N ALA A 379 13.82 -2.45 12.24
CA ALA A 379 13.47 -3.85 12.12
C ALA A 379 12.25 -3.99 11.22
N VAL A 380 12.36 -4.84 10.22
CA VAL A 380 11.32 -5.17 9.24
C VAL A 380 11.34 -6.68 9.01
N HIS A 381 10.26 -7.27 8.49
CA HIS A 381 10.32 -8.68 8.11
C HIS A 381 11.04 -8.88 6.76
N GLY A 382 10.68 -8.09 5.75
CA GLY A 382 11.18 -8.20 4.38
C GLY A 382 12.31 -7.22 4.08
N SER A 383 11.96 -6.08 3.48
CA SER A 383 12.92 -5.09 2.97
C SER A 383 12.53 -3.69 3.46
N PRO A 384 13.49 -2.85 3.89
CA PRO A 384 13.21 -1.46 4.24
C PRO A 384 12.79 -0.58 3.05
N LEU A 385 13.12 -0.99 1.82
CA LEU A 385 12.73 -0.32 0.57
C LEU A 385 11.30 -0.67 0.15
N ASP A 386 10.81 -1.86 0.54
CA ASP A 386 9.45 -2.29 0.26
C ASP A 386 8.45 -1.53 1.16
N LYS A 387 7.47 -0.87 0.54
CA LYS A 387 6.43 -0.09 1.22
C LYS A 387 5.53 -0.94 2.13
N THR A 388 5.48 -2.25 1.90
CA THR A 388 4.77 -3.19 2.79
C THR A 388 5.64 -3.70 3.94
N PHE A 389 6.96 -3.51 3.87
CA PHE A 389 7.97 -3.99 4.81
C PHE A 389 8.09 -5.50 5.01
N PHE A 390 7.28 -6.33 4.34
CA PHE A 390 7.31 -7.79 4.53
C PHE A 390 7.30 -8.62 3.23
N ASN A 391 7.12 -8.04 2.05
CA ASN A 391 7.09 -8.81 0.79
C ASN A 391 8.40 -8.72 0.00
N GLY A 392 9.16 -7.65 0.18
CA GLY A 392 10.43 -7.42 -0.50
C GLY A 392 11.55 -8.28 0.08
N TYR A 393 12.36 -8.87 -0.80
CA TYR A 393 13.55 -9.63 -0.40
C TYR A 393 14.82 -8.80 -0.52
N VAL A 394 15.72 -8.95 0.44
CA VAL A 394 17.08 -8.42 0.40
C VAL A 394 18.05 -9.54 -0.02
N TYR A 395 18.50 -9.48 -1.27
CA TYR A 395 19.46 -10.42 -1.87
C TYR A 395 20.64 -9.69 -2.50
N GLN A 396 21.58 -10.45 -3.08
CA GLN A 396 22.73 -9.89 -3.80
C GLN A 396 22.35 -8.88 -4.89
N MET A 397 21.17 -9.04 -5.52
CA MET A 397 20.72 -8.14 -6.59
C MET A 397 19.98 -6.89 -6.08
N SER A 398 19.55 -6.84 -4.82
CA SER A 398 18.71 -5.76 -4.28
C SER A 398 19.32 -5.06 -3.06
N TYR A 399 20.39 -5.59 -2.45
CA TYR A 399 20.92 -5.05 -1.20
C TYR A 399 21.44 -3.61 -1.34
N VAL A 400 21.96 -3.20 -2.51
CA VAL A 400 22.51 -1.85 -2.72
C VAL A 400 21.42 -0.80 -2.53
N GLU A 401 20.28 -0.97 -3.18
CA GLU A 401 19.13 -0.06 -3.07
C GLU A 401 18.57 -0.04 -1.64
N ASN A 402 18.64 -1.17 -0.93
CA ASN A 402 18.26 -1.22 0.48
C ASN A 402 19.26 -0.48 1.38
N LEU A 403 20.56 -0.50 1.09
CA LEU A 403 21.56 0.30 1.81
C LEU A 403 21.39 1.80 1.51
N ASP A 404 21.00 2.16 0.29
CA ASP A 404 20.64 3.54 -0.08
C ASP A 404 19.44 4.03 0.73
N GLU A 405 18.38 3.21 0.85
CA GLU A 405 17.21 3.50 1.68
C GLU A 405 17.58 3.75 3.14
N LEU A 406 18.50 2.95 3.70
CA LEU A 406 19.00 3.18 5.07
C LEU A 406 19.75 4.50 5.21
N SER A 407 20.51 4.90 4.20
CA SER A 407 21.19 6.19 4.14
C SER A 407 20.17 7.35 4.14
N GLU A 408 19.13 7.26 3.31
CA GLU A 408 18.08 8.28 3.23
C GLU A 408 17.29 8.40 4.54
N ARG A 409 17.02 7.28 5.21
CA ARG A 409 16.38 7.24 6.54
C ARG A 409 17.32 7.64 7.68
N GLN A 410 18.62 7.85 7.41
CA GLN A 410 19.64 8.08 8.42
C GLN A 410 19.69 6.95 9.46
N MET A 411 19.53 5.71 8.99
CA MET A 411 19.46 4.52 9.82
C MET A 411 20.70 3.63 9.64
N PRO A 412 21.57 3.50 10.65
CA PRO A 412 22.81 2.73 10.49
C PRO A 412 22.61 1.21 10.43
N LEU A 413 21.61 0.68 11.13
CA LEU A 413 21.36 -0.76 11.19
C LEU A 413 19.94 -1.08 10.74
N CYS A 414 19.78 -2.16 10.01
CA CYS A 414 18.48 -2.74 9.72
C CYS A 414 18.51 -4.26 9.89
N PHE A 415 17.57 -4.76 10.66
CA PHE A 415 17.36 -6.19 10.87
C PHE A 415 16.20 -6.65 10.01
N HIS A 416 16.40 -7.72 9.23
CA HIS A 416 15.39 -8.26 8.34
C HIS A 416 15.36 -9.79 8.32
N GLY A 417 14.23 -10.39 7.95
CA GLY A 417 14.02 -11.83 7.81
C GLY A 417 13.74 -12.20 6.36
N HIS A 418 12.72 -13.05 6.16
CA HIS A 418 12.04 -13.38 4.90
C HIS A 418 12.86 -14.19 3.88
N SER A 419 14.15 -13.91 3.76
CA SER A 419 15.06 -14.68 2.91
C SER A 419 15.39 -16.06 3.51
N HIS A 420 15.28 -16.20 4.84
CA HIS A 420 15.69 -17.36 5.62
C HIS A 420 17.17 -17.74 5.43
N ILE A 421 18.02 -16.78 5.11
CA ILE A 421 19.44 -16.99 4.85
C ILE A 421 20.26 -16.06 5.74
N GLN A 422 21.13 -16.63 6.58
CA GLN A 422 22.10 -15.86 7.37
C GLN A 422 23.04 -15.05 6.46
N LYS A 423 22.78 -13.74 6.41
CA LYS A 423 23.55 -12.83 5.57
C LYS A 423 23.58 -11.43 6.15
N THR A 424 24.77 -10.84 6.10
CA THR A 424 24.97 -9.42 6.36
C THR A 424 25.35 -8.73 5.05
N TRP A 425 24.73 -7.60 4.75
CA TRP A 425 25.17 -6.68 3.70
C TRP A 425 25.55 -5.36 4.35
N ARG A 426 26.69 -4.79 4.00
CA ARG A 426 27.19 -3.56 4.63
C ARG A 426 27.78 -2.60 3.62
N ARG A 427 27.67 -1.31 3.93
CA ARG A 427 28.32 -0.20 3.24
C ARG A 427 29.53 0.26 4.05
N ASP A 428 30.71 -0.07 3.57
CA ASP A 428 32.00 0.33 4.14
C ASP A 428 32.58 1.52 3.35
N ALA A 429 33.68 2.10 3.81
CA ALA A 429 34.35 3.22 3.13
C ALA A 429 34.87 2.85 1.72
N ASP A 430 35.24 1.59 1.51
CA ASP A 430 35.80 1.08 0.26
C ASP A 430 34.74 0.48 -0.70
N GLY A 431 33.46 0.52 -0.31
CA GLY A 431 32.34 0.00 -1.08
C GLY A 431 31.44 -0.94 -0.29
N ASP A 432 30.46 -1.52 -0.97
CA ASP A 432 29.51 -2.43 -0.35
C ASP A 432 30.00 -3.89 -0.40
N ALA A 433 29.70 -4.67 0.64
CA ALA A 433 30.12 -6.06 0.77
C ALA A 433 29.05 -6.95 1.44
N GLY A 434 29.11 -8.25 1.13
CA GLY A 434 28.28 -9.28 1.77
C GLY A 434 29.10 -10.25 2.61
N ASP A 435 28.63 -10.60 3.80
CA ASP A 435 29.33 -11.43 4.78
C ASP A 435 28.37 -12.47 5.40
N SER A 436 28.90 -13.66 5.65
CA SER A 436 28.18 -14.79 6.30
C SER A 436 29.05 -15.42 7.39
N SER A 437 30.16 -14.79 7.76
CA SER A 437 31.04 -15.29 8.80
C SER A 437 30.34 -15.25 10.15
N ARG A 438 30.67 -16.23 11.00
CA ARG A 438 30.02 -16.42 12.30
C ARG A 438 30.14 -15.18 13.19
N ARG A 439 31.29 -14.50 13.18
CA ARG A 439 31.56 -13.32 14.01
C ARG A 439 31.97 -12.17 13.12
N GLN A 440 31.31 -11.03 13.29
CA GLN A 440 31.52 -9.85 12.47
C GLN A 440 31.62 -8.61 13.34
N ARG A 441 32.47 -7.67 12.92
CA ARG A 441 32.59 -6.35 13.53
C ARG A 441 32.04 -5.32 12.55
N LEU A 442 30.96 -4.67 12.93
CA LEU A 442 30.17 -3.80 12.05
C LEU A 442 30.29 -2.31 12.43
N ALA A 443 31.19 -1.98 13.36
CA ALA A 443 31.38 -0.63 13.88
C ALA A 443 31.85 0.38 12.82
N GLU A 444 32.58 -0.08 11.81
CA GLU A 444 33.17 0.78 10.76
C GLU A 444 32.24 0.96 9.55
N ALA A 445 31.19 0.14 9.44
CA ALA A 445 30.20 0.24 8.38
C ALA A 445 29.23 1.41 8.64
N ALA A 446 28.94 2.19 7.59
CA ALA A 446 27.99 3.29 7.65
C ALA A 446 26.55 2.78 7.78
N HIS A 447 26.19 1.79 6.95
CA HIS A 447 24.87 1.15 6.91
C HIS A 447 24.99 -0.36 6.82
N VAL A 448 24.15 -1.09 7.54
CA VAL A 448 24.19 -2.56 7.59
C VAL A 448 22.79 -3.15 7.57
N LEU A 449 22.60 -4.17 6.74
CA LEU A 449 21.44 -5.05 6.70
C LEU A 449 21.87 -6.41 7.29
N VAL A 450 21.14 -6.91 8.29
CA VAL A 450 21.43 -8.21 8.92
C VAL A 450 20.20 -9.10 8.87
N CYS A 451 20.35 -10.26 8.24
CA CYS A 451 19.41 -11.38 8.35
C CYS A 451 19.95 -12.43 9.32
N PRO A 452 19.21 -12.79 10.39
CA PRO A 452 19.63 -13.81 11.34
C PRO A 452 19.45 -15.25 10.82
N GLY A 453 18.86 -15.41 9.63
CA GLY A 453 18.42 -16.70 9.12
C GLY A 453 16.98 -17.00 9.56
N SER A 454 16.64 -18.28 9.62
CA SER A 454 15.32 -18.74 10.07
C SER A 454 15.41 -19.73 11.22
N ILE A 455 14.52 -19.53 12.21
CA ILE A 455 14.35 -20.46 13.33
C ILE A 455 13.79 -21.79 12.83
N GLY A 456 12.70 -21.77 12.06
CA GLY A 456 11.92 -22.97 11.74
C GLY A 456 12.08 -23.54 10.34
N GLN A 457 12.61 -22.77 9.39
CA GLN A 457 12.72 -23.15 7.98
C GLN A 457 13.95 -22.49 7.29
N PRO A 458 15.19 -22.80 7.69
CA PRO A 458 16.40 -22.25 7.04
C PRO A 458 16.43 -22.59 5.54
N ARG A 459 16.94 -21.66 4.72
CA ARG A 459 17.06 -21.82 3.26
C ARG A 459 18.50 -21.67 2.73
N GLY A 460 19.47 -21.63 3.65
CA GLY A 460 20.89 -21.52 3.33
C GLY A 460 21.55 -22.81 2.81
N GLY A 461 20.79 -23.91 2.66
CA GLY A 461 21.32 -25.24 2.29
C GLY A 461 21.88 -26.04 3.48
N GLU A 462 21.68 -25.54 4.70
CA GLU A 462 22.03 -26.21 5.94
C GLU A 462 20.80 -26.25 6.86
N THR A 463 20.71 -27.28 7.69
CA THR A 463 19.60 -27.47 8.63
C THR A 463 19.90 -26.87 10.01
N GLY A 464 18.90 -26.90 10.89
CA GLY A 464 19.02 -26.41 12.26
C GLY A 464 18.38 -25.03 12.47
N VAL A 465 18.36 -24.60 13.72
CA VAL A 465 17.86 -23.28 14.13
C VAL A 465 18.92 -22.23 13.80
N GLU A 466 18.57 -21.21 13.02
CA GLU A 466 19.44 -20.06 12.75
C GLU A 466 18.96 -18.82 13.53
N LEU A 467 19.88 -18.17 14.23
CA LEU A 467 19.65 -16.90 14.93
C LEU A 467 20.91 -16.04 14.95
N ALA A 468 20.80 -14.78 15.36
CA ALA A 468 21.96 -13.94 15.63
C ALA A 468 21.89 -13.28 17.01
N ILE A 469 23.06 -12.92 17.54
CA ILE A 469 23.20 -12.12 18.75
C ILE A 469 24.05 -10.91 18.36
N ILE A 470 23.58 -9.70 18.68
CA ILE A 470 24.30 -8.47 18.37
C ILE A 470 24.42 -7.58 19.60
N ASP A 471 25.62 -7.06 19.84
CA ASP A 471 25.82 -5.93 20.75
C ASP A 471 25.58 -4.63 19.97
N LEU A 472 24.47 -3.94 20.24
CA LEU A 472 24.09 -2.70 19.56
C LEU A 472 25.07 -1.53 19.83
N ALA A 473 25.82 -1.56 20.94
CA ALA A 473 26.77 -0.50 21.28
C ALA A 473 28.12 -0.71 20.59
N SER A 474 28.65 -1.94 20.61
CA SER A 474 29.92 -2.25 19.94
C SER A 474 29.77 -2.65 18.46
N ARG A 475 28.53 -2.95 18.04
CA ARG A 475 28.16 -3.52 16.73
C ARG A 475 28.92 -4.82 16.42
N GLU A 476 29.10 -5.66 17.43
CA GLU A 476 29.62 -7.02 17.28
C GLU A 476 28.47 -8.00 17.08
N LEU A 477 28.47 -8.69 15.94
CA LEU A 477 27.45 -9.66 15.55
C LEU A 477 28.00 -11.09 15.64
N GLU A 478 27.22 -12.00 16.20
CA GLU A 478 27.50 -13.43 16.24
C GLU A 478 26.30 -14.24 15.70
N TYR A 479 26.46 -14.89 14.55
CA TYR A 479 25.51 -15.88 14.05
C TYR A 479 25.62 -17.20 14.82
N GLN A 480 24.48 -17.86 15.00
CA GLN A 480 24.38 -19.19 15.59
C GLN A 480 23.57 -20.11 14.68
N ARG A 481 23.97 -21.37 14.68
CA ARG A 481 23.25 -22.50 14.10
C ARG A 481 23.20 -23.61 15.16
N LEU A 482 22.01 -24.08 15.52
CA LEU A 482 21.83 -25.06 16.58
C LEU A 482 21.10 -26.30 16.04
N PRO A 483 21.52 -27.52 16.42
CA PRO A 483 20.71 -28.70 16.19
C PRO A 483 19.46 -28.67 17.09
N TYR A 484 18.33 -29.10 16.57
CA TYR A 484 17.08 -29.28 17.32
C TYR A 484 16.43 -30.62 16.95
N ASP A 485 15.40 -31.03 17.67
CA ASP A 485 14.64 -32.25 17.36
C ASP A 485 13.74 -32.05 16.13
N MET A 486 14.35 -32.11 14.95
CA MET A 486 13.65 -32.04 13.67
C MET A 486 12.71 -33.22 13.46
N GLU A 487 13.06 -34.41 13.98
CA GLU A 487 12.25 -35.62 13.81
C GLU A 487 10.89 -35.48 14.50
N ALA A 488 10.82 -34.83 15.66
CA ALA A 488 9.54 -34.48 16.30
C ALA A 488 8.66 -33.62 15.38
N THR A 489 9.25 -32.61 14.72
CA THR A 489 8.52 -31.75 13.77
C THR A 489 8.03 -32.54 12.56
N LEU A 490 8.89 -33.37 11.98
CA LEU A 490 8.56 -34.20 10.82
C LEU A 490 7.45 -35.23 11.14
N ALA A 491 7.48 -35.83 12.34
CA ALA A 491 6.44 -36.76 12.78
C ALA A 491 5.08 -36.07 12.92
N ASP A 492 5.03 -34.84 13.44
CA ASP A 492 3.79 -34.06 13.51
C ASP A 492 3.32 -33.60 12.13
N MET A 493 4.21 -33.19 11.22
CA MET A 493 3.87 -32.91 9.83
C MET A 493 3.22 -34.13 9.14
N GLU A 494 3.75 -35.33 9.35
CA GLU A 494 3.17 -36.58 8.83
C GLU A 494 1.80 -36.87 9.44
N LYS A 495 1.68 -36.76 10.77
CA LYS A 495 0.42 -36.95 11.50
C LYS A 495 -0.68 -36.01 11.00
N HIS A 496 -0.33 -34.76 10.70
CA HIS A 496 -1.24 -33.75 10.18
C HIS A 496 -1.37 -33.78 8.65
N ARG A 497 -0.72 -34.73 7.97
CA ARG A 497 -0.78 -34.97 6.52
C ARG A 497 -0.34 -33.77 5.69
N PHE A 498 0.74 -33.12 6.13
CA PHE A 498 1.37 -32.06 5.35
C PHE A 498 1.86 -32.61 4.00
N PRO A 499 1.88 -31.79 2.93
CA PRO A 499 2.49 -32.17 1.67
C PRO A 499 3.96 -32.57 1.87
N THR A 500 4.35 -33.69 1.28
CA THR A 500 5.69 -34.28 1.43
C THR A 500 6.79 -33.28 1.07
N GLU A 501 6.55 -32.40 0.09
CA GLU A 501 7.48 -31.37 -0.33
C GLU A 501 7.88 -30.39 0.79
N MET A 502 6.98 -30.10 1.75
CA MET A 502 7.33 -29.25 2.90
C MET A 502 8.31 -29.95 3.85
N ALA A 503 8.06 -31.23 4.15
CA ALA A 503 8.95 -32.02 5.00
C ALA A 503 10.33 -32.19 4.34
N GLU A 504 10.37 -32.43 3.03
CA GLU A 504 11.61 -32.53 2.26
C GLU A 504 12.38 -31.21 2.16
N ARG A 505 11.71 -30.07 2.21
CA ARG A 505 12.36 -28.76 2.32
C ARG A 505 13.06 -28.61 3.66
N LEU A 506 12.39 -28.96 4.75
CA LEU A 506 12.96 -28.90 6.10
C LEU A 506 14.21 -29.78 6.23
N ARG A 507 14.18 -31.01 5.68
CA ARG A 507 15.33 -31.94 5.66
C ARG A 507 16.54 -31.41 4.88
N ARG A 508 16.31 -30.54 3.88
CA ARG A 508 17.35 -30.02 2.99
C ARG A 508 17.80 -28.59 3.33
N GLY A 509 17.10 -27.91 4.23
CA GLY A 509 17.30 -26.47 4.48
C GLY A 509 17.04 -25.63 3.23
N GLN A 510 15.85 -25.80 2.61
CA GLN A 510 15.45 -25.20 1.32
C GLN A 510 14.11 -24.48 1.34
#